data_AF-A0A534IUY9-F1
#
_entry.id   AF-A0A534IUY9-F1
#
_cell.length_a   1.000
_cell.length_b   1.000
_cell.length_c   1.000
_cell.angle_alpha   90.00
_cell.angle_beta   90.00
_cell.angle_gamma   90.00
#
_symmetry.space_group_name_H-M   'P 1'
#
loop_
_entity.id
_entity.type
_entity.pdbx_description
1 polymer ?
#
loop_
_entity_poly.entity_id
_entity_poly.type
_entity_poly.pdbx_seq_one_letter_code
_entity_poly.pdbx_strand_id
1 'polypeptide(L)'
;MDEGSFSQAVSLLSGEHSLSILRYLAPGEWRIASDVSRALHIHTTTASKFLGGMHALGFLDRRLRKSKTRSAFEFRIAAPRITLDLELMDGPAPLREALDYYLEYVSNVLASGRRLGWPGIAEKLEARVEKNRNASKDTLFGRVLRDDGARGMEELRAVFRGIHGEFLQITSASMGTDTARRLLGGAADEARKGREEIVDRYGLRKVLEG
;
A
#
# COMPACT_ATOMS: atom_id res chain seq x y z
N MET A 1 -4.14 -9.80 -1.82
CA MET A 1 -5.06 -10.68 -2.56
C MET A 1 -5.50 -9.90 -3.80
N ASP A 2 -5.46 -10.48 -4.99
CA ASP A 2 -5.99 -9.80 -6.19
C ASP A 2 -7.53 -9.75 -6.17
N GLU A 3 -8.12 -8.90 -7.02
CA GLU A 3 -9.57 -8.68 -7.11
C GLU A 3 -10.36 -9.98 -7.38
N GLY A 4 -9.82 -10.87 -8.23
CA GLY A 4 -10.46 -12.13 -8.58
C GLY A 4 -10.50 -13.10 -7.40
N SER A 5 -9.37 -13.26 -6.72
CA SER A 5 -9.25 -14.05 -5.49
C SER A 5 -10.14 -13.50 -4.38
N PHE A 6 -10.28 -12.17 -4.28
CA PHE A 6 -11.15 -11.51 -3.31
C PHE A 6 -12.63 -11.77 -3.60
N SER A 7 -13.08 -11.59 -4.85
CA SER A 7 -14.45 -11.88 -5.26
C SER A 7 -14.83 -13.34 -5.01
N GLN A 8 -13.90 -14.27 -5.27
CA GLN A 8 -14.08 -15.70 -4.95
C GLN A 8 -14.19 -15.93 -3.44
N ALA A 9 -13.38 -15.25 -2.63
CA ALA A 9 -13.45 -15.36 -1.17
C ALA A 9 -14.77 -14.83 -0.60
N VAL A 10 -15.23 -13.66 -1.06
CA VAL A 10 -16.54 -13.10 -0.66
C VAL A 10 -17.68 -14.02 -1.09
N SER A 11 -17.63 -14.54 -2.31
CA SER A 11 -18.65 -15.49 -2.82
C SER A 11 -18.67 -16.79 -2.03
N LEU A 12 -17.49 -17.30 -1.63
CA LEU A 12 -17.40 -18.50 -0.81
C LEU A 12 -17.92 -18.24 0.60
N LEU A 13 -17.45 -17.17 1.26
CA LEU A 13 -17.79 -16.85 2.65
C LEU A 13 -19.27 -16.47 2.82
N SER A 14 -19.89 -15.88 1.79
CA SER A 14 -21.33 -15.60 1.76
C SER A 14 -22.20 -16.84 1.52
N GLY A 15 -21.59 -17.99 1.21
CA GLY A 15 -22.30 -19.26 1.06
C GLY A 15 -22.97 -19.73 2.35
N GLU A 16 -24.16 -20.31 2.23
CA GLU A 16 -25.06 -20.71 3.33
C GLU A 16 -24.38 -21.48 4.47
N HIS A 17 -23.42 -22.36 4.16
CA HIS A 17 -22.77 -23.21 5.16
C HIS A 17 -21.37 -22.75 5.56
N SER A 18 -20.83 -21.69 4.96
CA SER A 18 -19.42 -21.34 5.11
C SER A 18 -19.04 -20.96 6.53
N LEU A 19 -19.78 -20.04 7.14
CA LEU A 19 -19.52 -19.61 8.51
C LEU A 19 -19.75 -20.75 9.51
N SER A 20 -20.75 -21.60 9.27
CA SER A 20 -21.03 -22.78 10.10
C SER A 20 -19.88 -23.80 10.05
N ILE A 21 -19.30 -24.04 8.87
CA ILE A 21 -18.11 -24.88 8.70
C ILE A 21 -16.91 -24.28 9.42
N LEU A 22 -16.63 -22.99 9.25
CA LEU A 22 -15.53 -22.31 9.93
C LEU A 22 -15.68 -22.36 11.45
N ARG A 23 -16.89 -22.12 11.97
CA ARG A 23 -17.20 -22.22 13.41
C ARG A 23 -17.00 -23.64 13.94
N TYR A 24 -17.38 -24.66 13.18
CA TYR A 24 -17.15 -26.06 13.54
C TYR A 24 -15.66 -26.42 13.60
N LEU A 25 -14.84 -25.82 12.73
CA LEU A 25 -13.38 -26.02 12.68
C LEU A 25 -12.59 -25.09 13.61
N ALA A 26 -13.25 -24.12 14.25
CA ALA A 26 -12.62 -23.15 15.15
C ALA A 26 -11.78 -23.76 16.30
N PRO A 27 -12.10 -24.96 16.85
CA PRO A 27 -11.24 -25.61 17.85
C PRO A 27 -9.84 -25.99 17.33
N GLY A 28 -9.60 -25.92 16.02
CA GLY A 28 -8.29 -26.22 15.44
C GLY A 28 -7.95 -27.71 15.36
N GLU A 29 -8.95 -28.58 15.44
CA GLU A 29 -8.77 -30.01 15.20
C GLU A 29 -8.80 -30.34 13.71
N TRP A 30 -8.03 -31.36 13.32
CA TRP A 30 -8.10 -31.93 11.97
C TRP A 30 -9.41 -32.70 11.80
N ARG A 31 -10.19 -32.34 10.77
CA ARG A 31 -11.48 -32.97 10.44
C ARG A 31 -11.54 -33.39 8.99
N ILE A 32 -12.24 -34.48 8.69
CA ILE A 32 -12.55 -34.88 7.32
C ILE A 32 -13.93 -34.38 6.90
N ALA A 33 -14.21 -34.35 5.60
CA ALA A 33 -15.48 -33.85 5.07
C ALA A 33 -16.71 -34.59 5.64
N SER A 34 -16.59 -35.88 5.97
CA SER A 34 -17.68 -36.64 6.59
C SER A 34 -17.99 -36.20 8.03
N ASP A 35 -17.00 -35.68 8.76
CA ASP A 35 -17.23 -35.18 10.13
C ASP A 35 -18.03 -33.88 10.07
N VAL A 36 -17.65 -32.98 9.16
CA VAL A 36 -18.36 -31.72 8.89
C VAL A 36 -19.78 -31.99 8.39
N SER A 37 -19.93 -32.92 7.45
CA SER A 37 -21.23 -33.36 6.94
C SER A 37 -22.17 -33.84 8.04
N ARG A 38 -21.67 -34.70 8.94
CA ARG A 38 -22.45 -35.24 10.06
C ARG A 38 -22.82 -34.15 11.07
N ALA A 39 -21.87 -33.28 11.42
CA ALA A 39 -22.08 -32.25 12.43
C ALA A 39 -23.04 -31.14 11.97
N LEU A 40 -23.03 -30.81 10.68
CA LEU A 40 -23.83 -29.71 10.12
C LEU A 40 -25.06 -30.19 9.33
N HIS A 41 -25.30 -31.51 9.26
CA HIS A 41 -26.37 -32.13 8.49
C HIS A 41 -26.41 -31.73 7.01
N ILE A 42 -25.23 -31.59 6.40
CA ILE A 42 -25.08 -31.29 4.97
C ILE A 42 -24.53 -32.48 4.20
N HIS A 43 -24.73 -32.54 2.89
CA HIS A 43 -24.14 -33.59 2.06
C HIS A 43 -22.61 -33.55 2.09
N THR A 44 -21.96 -34.72 2.13
CA THR A 44 -20.49 -34.85 2.14
C THR A 44 -19.83 -34.18 0.93
N THR A 45 -20.49 -34.21 -0.23
CA THR A 45 -20.03 -33.51 -1.45
C THR A 45 -20.03 -32.00 -1.25
N THR A 46 -21.08 -31.44 -0.64
CA THR A 46 -21.16 -30.02 -0.26
C THR A 46 -20.06 -29.64 0.72
N ALA A 47 -19.89 -30.43 1.80
CA ALA A 47 -18.80 -30.21 2.75
C ALA A 47 -17.43 -30.23 2.06
N SER A 48 -17.20 -31.19 1.16
CA SER A 48 -15.94 -31.32 0.41
C SER A 48 -15.68 -30.12 -0.50
N LYS A 49 -16.72 -29.60 -1.17
CA LYS A 49 -16.63 -28.40 -2.02
C LYS A 49 -16.24 -27.17 -1.21
N PHE A 50 -16.90 -26.93 -0.08
CA PHE A 50 -16.58 -25.79 0.80
C PHE A 50 -15.17 -25.92 1.39
N LEU A 51 -14.80 -27.08 1.92
CA LEU A 51 -13.46 -27.30 2.49
C LEU A 51 -12.34 -27.13 1.44
N GLY A 52 -12.56 -27.63 0.22
CA GLY A 52 -11.63 -27.46 -0.89
C GLY A 52 -11.47 -26.00 -1.30
N GLY A 53 -12.59 -25.27 -1.43
CA GLY A 53 -12.58 -23.83 -1.73
C GLY A 53 -11.91 -23.00 -0.64
N MET A 54 -12.20 -23.30 0.63
CA MET A 54 -11.61 -22.59 1.77
C MET A 54 -10.11 -22.83 1.87
N HIS A 55 -9.64 -24.05 1.59
CA HIS A 55 -8.20 -24.34 1.49
C HIS A 55 -7.55 -23.59 0.32
N ALA A 56 -8.19 -23.54 -0.85
CA ALA A 56 -7.65 -22.84 -2.02
C ALA A 56 -7.44 -21.33 -1.75
N LEU A 57 -8.27 -20.74 -0.89
CA LEU A 57 -8.17 -19.35 -0.47
C LEU A 57 -7.34 -19.12 0.81
N GLY A 58 -6.73 -20.18 1.36
CA GLY A 58 -5.83 -20.09 2.51
C GLY A 58 -6.49 -20.02 3.88
N PHE A 59 -7.82 -20.18 3.98
CA PHE A 59 -8.51 -20.21 5.28
C PHE A 59 -8.24 -21.50 6.06
N LEU A 60 -7.97 -22.60 5.36
CA LEU A 60 -7.75 -23.92 5.94
C LEU A 60 -6.41 -24.50 5.49
N ASP A 61 -5.74 -25.21 6.40
CA ASP A 61 -4.70 -26.15 6.06
C ASP A 61 -5.35 -27.45 5.55
N ARG A 62 -4.69 -28.14 4.60
CA ARG A 62 -5.10 -29.47 4.12
C ARG A 62 -3.94 -30.44 4.19
N ARG A 63 -4.20 -31.64 4.70
CA ARG A 63 -3.25 -32.75 4.65
C ARG A 63 -3.91 -34.05 4.21
N LEU A 64 -3.11 -34.95 3.64
CA LEU A 64 -3.58 -36.30 3.32
C LEU A 64 -3.44 -37.20 4.54
N ARG A 65 -4.56 -37.73 5.04
CA ARG A 65 -4.57 -38.78 6.06
C ARG A 65 -4.15 -40.11 5.43
N LYS A 66 -2.97 -40.59 5.80
CA LYS A 66 -2.52 -41.96 5.47
C LYS A 66 -3.12 -42.93 6.48
N SER A 67 -4.29 -43.50 6.17
CA SER A 67 -4.86 -44.64 6.91
C SER A 67 -4.69 -45.93 6.10
N LYS A 68 -4.59 -47.08 6.79
CA LYS A 68 -4.43 -48.42 6.20
C LYS A 68 -5.60 -48.86 5.32
N THR A 69 -6.79 -48.27 5.46
CA THR A 69 -8.02 -48.74 4.78
C THR A 69 -8.64 -47.73 3.82
N ARG A 70 -8.42 -46.42 3.99
CA ARG A 70 -8.88 -45.39 3.04
C ARG A 70 -8.14 -44.07 3.24
N SER A 71 -7.61 -43.50 2.15
CA SER A 71 -7.04 -42.16 2.16
C SER A 71 -8.15 -41.11 2.13
N ALA A 72 -8.00 -40.05 2.93
CA ALA A 72 -8.93 -38.92 2.98
C ALA A 72 -8.15 -37.63 3.24
N PHE A 73 -8.67 -36.50 2.75
CA PHE A 73 -8.12 -35.19 3.09
C PHE A 73 -8.70 -34.72 4.43
N GLU A 74 -7.81 -34.30 5.31
CA GLU A 74 -8.13 -33.63 6.57
C GLU A 74 -7.89 -32.12 6.42
N PHE A 75 -8.75 -31.35 7.08
CA PHE A 75 -8.74 -29.90 7.07
C PHE A 75 -8.72 -29.35 8.49
N ARG A 76 -8.09 -28.20 8.67
CA ARG A 76 -8.03 -27.46 9.95
C ARG A 76 -8.00 -25.98 9.65
N ILE A 77 -8.53 -25.14 10.53
CA ILE A 77 -8.33 -23.69 10.43
C ILE A 77 -6.83 -23.35 10.44
N ALA A 78 -6.37 -22.55 9.46
CA ALA A 78 -4.96 -22.22 9.31
C ALA A 78 -4.48 -21.25 10.41
N ALA A 79 -5.38 -20.38 10.88
CA ALA A 79 -5.13 -19.41 11.94
C ALA A 79 -6.28 -19.40 12.96
N PRO A 80 -5.99 -19.19 14.26
CA PRO A 80 -7.01 -19.16 15.32
C PRO A 80 -7.96 -17.94 15.22
N ARG A 81 -7.61 -16.94 14.40
CA ARG A 81 -8.44 -15.78 14.08
C ARG A 81 -8.35 -15.52 12.58
N ILE A 82 -9.50 -15.38 11.94
CA ILE A 82 -9.62 -14.88 10.57
C ILE A 82 -10.18 -13.46 10.68
N THR A 83 -9.43 -12.48 10.20
CA THR A 83 -9.87 -11.08 10.10
C THR A 83 -10.08 -10.75 8.63
N LEU A 84 -11.20 -10.11 8.31
CA LEU A 84 -11.50 -9.58 6.98
C LEU A 84 -11.51 -8.06 7.10
N ASP A 85 -10.44 -7.42 6.66
CA ASP A 85 -10.34 -5.97 6.59
C ASP A 85 -10.79 -5.54 5.20
N LEU A 86 -11.97 -4.92 5.12
CA LEU A 86 -12.57 -4.42 3.89
C LEU A 86 -12.37 -2.90 3.83
N GLU A 87 -11.42 -2.48 3.01
CA GLU A 87 -11.17 -1.08 2.74
C GLU A 87 -12.12 -0.61 1.61
N LEU A 88 -13.20 0.05 2.02
CA LEU A 88 -14.29 0.49 1.12
C LEU A 88 -14.07 1.92 0.56
N MET A 89 -13.01 2.57 1.00
CA MET A 89 -12.51 3.84 0.50
C MET A 89 -11.03 3.67 0.20
N ASP A 90 -10.44 4.49 -0.67
CA ASP A 90 -8.99 4.58 -0.75
C ASP A 90 -8.44 4.74 0.67
N GLY A 91 -7.50 3.87 1.06
CA GLY A 91 -7.00 3.80 2.42
C GLY A 91 -6.38 5.08 2.94
N PRO A 92 -5.87 5.09 4.20
CA PRO A 92 -5.19 6.27 4.72
C PRO A 92 -4.15 6.73 3.69
N ALA A 93 -4.21 8.01 3.32
CA ALA A 93 -3.40 8.57 2.24
C ALA A 93 -1.95 8.06 2.36
N PRO A 94 -1.32 7.55 1.28
CA PRO A 94 -0.05 6.82 1.30
C PRO A 94 1.08 7.81 1.55
N LEU A 95 1.17 8.26 2.80
CA LEU A 95 1.94 9.41 3.21
C LEU A 95 3.44 9.12 3.12
N ARG A 96 3.83 7.86 3.30
CA ARG A 96 5.20 7.38 3.11
C ARG A 96 5.57 7.41 1.63
N GLU A 97 4.74 6.86 0.76
CA GLU A 97 4.98 6.81 -0.67
C GLU A 97 4.95 8.21 -1.30
N ALA A 98 4.08 9.09 -0.80
CA ALA A 98 4.04 10.50 -1.17
C ALA A 98 5.33 11.24 -0.72
N LEU A 99 5.81 10.95 0.50
CA LEU A 99 7.08 11.48 0.98
C LEU A 99 8.25 10.98 0.13
N ASP A 100 8.29 9.68 -0.18
CA ASP A 100 9.33 9.09 -1.02
C ASP A 100 9.36 9.73 -2.42
N TYR A 101 8.20 9.94 -3.03
CA TYR A 101 8.07 10.69 -4.29
C TYR A 101 8.71 12.08 -4.20
N TYR A 102 8.37 12.85 -3.16
CA TYR A 102 8.88 14.21 -3.02
C TYR A 102 10.38 14.27 -2.67
N LEU A 103 10.88 13.32 -1.88
CA LEU A 103 12.31 13.20 -1.58
C LEU A 103 13.10 12.83 -2.84
N GLU A 104 12.57 11.93 -3.66
CA GLU A 104 13.18 11.56 -4.93
C GLU A 104 13.18 12.73 -5.92
N TYR A 105 12.08 13.49 -5.97
CA TYR A 105 12.03 14.75 -6.73
C TYR A 105 13.16 15.70 -6.32
N VAL A 106 13.34 15.98 -5.02
CA VAL A 106 14.42 16.85 -4.52
C VAL A 106 15.79 16.30 -4.90
N SER A 107 16.01 14.99 -4.75
CA SER A 107 17.25 14.33 -5.14
C SER A 107 17.56 14.53 -6.63
N ASN A 108 16.56 14.36 -7.49
CA ASN A 108 16.67 14.52 -8.94
C ASN A 108 16.96 15.98 -9.34
N VAL A 109 16.38 16.95 -8.65
CA VAL A 109 16.69 18.38 -8.86
C VAL A 109 18.15 18.67 -8.51
N LEU A 110 18.62 18.21 -7.35
CA LEU A 110 20.02 18.42 -6.91
C LEU A 110 21.00 17.71 -7.86
N ALA A 111 20.71 16.47 -8.26
CA ALA A 111 21.52 15.73 -9.22
C ALA A 111 21.58 16.45 -10.58
N SER A 112 20.47 17.01 -11.05
CA SER A 112 20.42 17.79 -12.28
C SER A 112 21.25 19.07 -12.18
N GLY A 113 21.15 19.80 -11.05
CA GLY A 113 21.96 21.00 -10.81
C GLY A 113 23.47 20.71 -10.80
N ARG A 114 23.89 19.59 -10.20
CA ARG A 114 25.28 19.14 -10.22
C ARG A 114 25.74 18.74 -11.62
N ARG A 115 24.92 17.97 -12.36
CA ARG A 115 25.24 17.50 -13.72
C ARG A 115 25.42 18.65 -14.71
N LEU A 116 24.62 19.72 -14.57
CA LEU A 116 24.66 20.89 -15.44
C LEU A 116 25.79 21.87 -15.08
N GLY A 117 26.62 21.56 -14.08
CA GLY A 117 27.79 22.36 -13.72
C GLY A 117 27.43 23.65 -12.98
N TRP A 118 26.37 23.65 -12.18
CA TRP A 118 25.94 24.82 -11.39
C TRP A 118 26.11 24.60 -9.88
N PRO A 119 27.35 24.49 -9.38
CA PRO A 119 27.61 24.20 -7.97
C PRO A 119 26.99 25.25 -7.04
N GLY A 120 27.03 26.54 -7.40
CA GLY A 120 26.41 27.60 -6.59
C GLY A 120 24.87 27.55 -6.54
N ILE A 121 24.22 26.85 -7.48
CA ILE A 121 22.77 26.59 -7.41
C ILE A 121 22.52 25.40 -6.49
N ALA A 122 23.27 24.30 -6.65
CA ALA A 122 23.15 23.12 -5.81
C ALA A 122 23.40 23.45 -4.33
N GLU A 123 24.43 24.22 -4.00
CA GLU A 123 24.72 24.68 -2.63
C GLU A 123 23.57 25.53 -2.05
N LYS A 124 22.99 26.44 -2.85
CA LYS A 124 21.84 27.25 -2.42
C LYS A 124 20.59 26.40 -2.18
N LEU A 125 20.36 25.39 -3.03
CA LEU A 125 19.25 24.45 -2.89
C LEU A 125 19.44 23.56 -1.66
N GLU A 126 20.64 23.03 -1.43
CA GLU A 126 20.98 22.20 -0.27
C GLU A 126 20.85 22.98 1.05
N ALA A 127 21.40 24.18 1.11
CA ALA A 127 21.26 25.06 2.28
C ALA A 127 19.79 25.35 2.60
N ARG A 128 18.95 25.45 1.56
CA ARG A 128 17.52 25.68 1.73
C ARG A 128 16.77 24.43 2.20
N VAL A 129 17.10 23.26 1.65
CA VAL A 129 16.57 21.98 2.11
C VAL A 129 16.90 21.75 3.58
N GLU A 130 18.13 22.02 4.01
CA GLU A 130 18.53 21.83 5.41
C GLU A 130 17.80 22.78 6.36
N LYS A 131 17.56 24.04 5.95
CA LYS A 131 16.72 24.98 6.70
C LYS A 131 15.28 24.47 6.85
N ASN A 132 14.68 23.99 5.77
CA ASN A 132 13.31 23.45 5.78
C ASN A 132 13.22 22.12 6.53
N ARG A 133 14.27 21.28 6.47
CA ARG A 133 14.38 20.01 7.21
C ARG A 133 14.40 20.24 8.71
N ASN A 134 15.13 21.24 9.19
CA ASN A 134 15.16 21.57 10.62
C ASN A 134 13.83 22.14 11.10
N ALA A 135 13.13 22.94 10.30
CA ALA A 135 11.78 23.40 10.60
C ALA A 135 10.73 22.26 10.55
N SER A 136 10.89 21.31 9.63
CA SER A 136 9.93 20.21 9.39
C SER A 136 10.13 19.01 10.32
N LYS A 137 11.37 18.75 10.79
CA LYS A 137 11.66 17.65 11.74
C LYS A 137 10.90 17.79 13.05
N ASP A 138 10.72 19.02 13.54
CA ASP A 138 10.04 19.27 14.80
C ASP A 138 8.50 19.16 14.72
N THR A 139 7.91 19.17 13.52
CA THR A 139 6.46 19.29 13.34
C THR A 139 5.83 18.19 12.49
N LEU A 140 6.40 17.84 11.34
CA LEU A 140 5.84 16.86 10.41
C LEU A 140 6.13 15.43 10.86
N PHE A 141 7.39 15.05 11.05
CA PHE A 141 7.76 13.66 11.34
C PHE A 141 7.19 13.15 12.68
N GLY A 142 6.97 14.04 13.66
CA GLY A 142 6.33 13.71 14.94
C GLY A 142 4.80 13.57 14.87
N ARG A 143 4.14 14.22 13.90
CA ARG A 143 2.66 14.19 13.71
C ARG A 143 2.20 13.18 12.66
N VAL A 144 2.99 12.99 11.61
CA VAL A 144 2.82 11.97 10.55
C VAL A 144 2.73 10.55 11.12
N LEU A 145 3.33 10.31 12.30
CA LEU A 145 3.25 9.03 13.01
C LEU A 145 2.07 8.93 14.00
N ARG A 146 1.27 9.99 14.20
CA ARG A 146 0.27 10.09 15.28
C ARG A 146 -1.17 10.38 14.84
N ASP A 147 -1.43 10.86 13.62
CA ASP A 147 -2.75 11.38 13.25
C ASP A 147 -3.23 10.97 11.84
N ASP A 148 -4.54 11.06 11.63
CA ASP A 148 -5.30 10.62 10.44
C ASP A 148 -4.68 11.07 9.11
N GLY A 149 -4.48 10.13 8.17
CA GLY A 149 -3.60 10.30 6.98
C GLY A 149 -3.93 11.49 6.06
N ALA A 150 -5.17 12.00 6.09
CA ALA A 150 -5.59 13.14 5.28
C ALA A 150 -4.90 14.45 5.68
N ARG A 151 -4.78 14.75 6.98
CA ARG A 151 -4.17 16.00 7.46
C ARG A 151 -2.66 16.01 7.22
N GLY A 152 -2.00 14.87 7.44
CA GLY A 152 -0.58 14.72 7.14
C GLY A 152 -0.26 14.93 5.66
N MET A 153 -1.16 14.51 4.77
CA MET A 153 -1.00 14.69 3.33
C MET A 153 -1.09 16.15 2.90
N GLU A 154 -2.03 16.92 3.46
CA GLU A 154 -2.13 18.36 3.17
C GLU A 154 -0.90 19.13 3.66
N GLU A 155 -0.42 18.83 4.87
CA GLU A 155 0.80 19.43 5.43
C GLU A 155 2.03 19.09 4.57
N LEU A 156 2.16 17.83 4.13
CA LEU A 156 3.22 17.38 3.24
C LEU A 156 3.21 18.17 1.90
N ARG A 157 2.04 18.27 1.28
CA ARG A 157 1.87 19.03 0.02
C ARG A 157 2.21 20.51 0.23
N ALA A 158 1.82 21.11 1.34
CA ALA A 158 2.12 22.51 1.64
C ALA A 158 3.63 22.76 1.76
N VAL A 159 4.35 21.88 2.46
CA VAL A 159 5.82 21.97 2.60
C VAL A 159 6.51 21.83 1.25
N PHE A 160 6.15 20.83 0.45
CA PHE A 160 6.80 20.62 -0.84
C PHE A 160 6.42 21.67 -1.90
N ARG A 161 5.24 22.29 -1.79
CA ARG A 161 4.91 23.49 -2.58
C ARG A 161 5.85 24.65 -2.24
N GLY A 162 6.13 24.87 -0.95
CA GLY A 162 7.08 25.89 -0.50
C GLY A 162 8.49 25.62 -1.02
N ILE A 163 8.98 24.39 -0.88
CA ILE A 163 10.29 23.97 -1.39
C ILE A 163 10.37 24.15 -2.91
N HIS A 164 9.33 23.74 -3.65
CA HIS A 164 9.27 23.91 -5.10
C HIS A 164 9.34 25.38 -5.51
N GLY A 165 8.57 26.26 -4.86
CA GLY A 165 8.60 27.70 -5.14
C GLY A 165 9.99 28.31 -4.91
N GLU A 166 10.68 27.90 -3.85
CA GLU A 166 12.06 28.34 -3.58
C GLU A 166 13.05 27.81 -4.63
N PHE A 167 12.89 26.54 -5.03
CA PHE A 167 13.71 25.94 -6.10
C PHE A 167 13.50 26.68 -7.42
N LEU A 168 12.25 26.97 -7.77
CA LEU A 168 11.89 27.73 -8.95
C LEU A 168 12.48 29.14 -8.89
N GLN A 169 12.43 29.82 -7.75
CA GLN A 169 13.03 31.15 -7.60
C GLN A 169 14.55 31.13 -7.80
N ILE A 170 15.26 30.20 -7.13
CA ILE A 170 16.73 30.08 -7.20
C ILE A 170 17.17 29.73 -8.62
N THR A 171 16.52 28.74 -9.24
CA THR A 171 16.85 28.27 -10.59
C THR A 171 16.49 29.34 -11.63
N SER A 172 15.30 29.94 -11.57
CA SER A 172 14.86 30.97 -12.51
C SER A 172 15.77 32.20 -12.49
N ALA A 173 16.25 32.62 -11.32
CA ALA A 173 17.21 33.73 -11.20
C ALA A 173 18.55 33.45 -11.92
N SER A 174 18.89 32.18 -12.15
CA SER A 174 20.15 31.78 -12.76
C SER A 174 20.04 31.41 -14.24
N MET A 175 18.93 30.79 -14.67
CA MET A 175 18.79 30.22 -16.02
C MET A 175 17.53 30.67 -16.79
N GLY A 176 16.73 31.55 -16.20
CA GLY A 176 15.44 31.97 -16.73
C GLY A 176 14.31 30.99 -16.39
N THR A 177 13.10 31.54 -16.27
CA THR A 177 11.92 30.84 -15.75
C THR A 177 11.53 29.60 -16.55
N ASP A 178 11.61 29.66 -17.88
CA ASP A 178 11.18 28.53 -18.73
C ASP A 178 12.14 27.34 -18.63
N THR A 179 13.44 27.62 -18.59
CA THR A 179 14.48 26.58 -18.41
C THR A 179 14.37 25.96 -17.01
N ALA A 180 14.16 26.79 -15.99
CA ALA A 180 13.93 26.34 -14.62
C ALA A 180 12.72 25.41 -14.51
N ARG A 181 11.57 25.80 -15.09
CA ARG A 181 10.35 24.97 -15.11
C ARG A 181 10.57 23.63 -15.80
N ARG A 182 11.26 23.60 -16.94
CA ARG A 182 11.56 22.33 -17.64
C ARG A 182 12.44 21.42 -16.81
N LEU A 183 13.47 21.97 -16.16
CA LEU A 183 14.36 21.19 -15.30
C LEU A 183 13.61 20.59 -14.12
N LEU A 184 12.84 21.41 -13.40
CA LEU A 184 12.06 20.94 -12.25
C LEU A 184 10.97 19.97 -12.69
N GLY A 185 10.33 20.20 -13.84
CA GLY A 185 9.34 19.30 -14.41
C GLY A 185 9.94 17.95 -14.76
N GLY A 186 11.09 17.91 -15.43
CA GLY A 186 11.79 16.67 -15.74
C GLY A 186 12.20 15.88 -14.50
N ALA A 187 12.63 16.55 -13.43
CA ALA A 187 12.93 15.90 -12.15
C ALA A 187 11.68 15.29 -11.48
N ALA A 188 10.54 15.98 -11.58
CA ALA A 188 9.27 15.51 -11.04
C ALA A 188 8.69 14.34 -11.84
N ASP A 189 8.89 14.33 -13.16
CA ASP A 189 8.47 13.25 -14.06
C ASP A 189 9.37 12.02 -13.89
N GLU A 190 10.67 12.20 -13.62
CA GLU A 190 11.56 11.10 -13.27
C GLU A 190 11.16 10.45 -11.94
N ALA A 191 10.85 11.25 -10.91
CA ALA A 191 10.40 10.74 -9.62
C ALA A 191 9.03 10.02 -9.67
N ARG A 192 8.23 10.30 -10.71
CA ARG A 192 6.92 9.65 -10.94
C ARG A 192 7.06 8.21 -11.43
N LYS A 193 8.18 7.86 -12.08
CA LYS A 193 8.38 6.52 -12.66
C LYS A 193 8.30 5.44 -11.58
N GLY A 194 7.45 4.44 -11.80
CA GLY A 194 7.21 3.35 -10.84
C GLY A 194 6.31 3.72 -9.65
N ARG A 195 5.73 4.93 -9.63
CA ARG A 195 4.76 5.40 -8.63
C ARG A 195 3.58 6.14 -9.27
N GLU A 196 3.29 5.87 -10.54
CA GLU A 196 2.32 6.60 -11.36
C GLU A 196 0.93 6.65 -10.72
N GLU A 197 0.46 5.49 -10.24
CA GLU A 197 -0.87 5.33 -9.64
C GLU A 197 -1.07 6.26 -8.43
N ILE A 198 -0.08 6.34 -7.54
CA ILE A 198 -0.15 7.17 -6.33
C ILE A 198 -0.02 8.65 -6.68
N VAL A 199 0.90 8.99 -7.57
CA VAL A 199 1.13 10.38 -8.00
C VAL A 199 -0.12 10.96 -8.64
N ASP A 200 -0.80 10.18 -9.48
CA ASP A 200 -1.97 10.61 -10.22
C ASP A 200 -3.22 10.64 -9.33
N ARG A 201 -3.47 9.56 -8.58
CA ARG A 201 -4.62 9.46 -7.66
C ARG A 201 -4.63 10.59 -6.63
N TYR A 202 -3.47 10.91 -6.09
CA TYR A 202 -3.33 11.93 -5.05
C TYR A 202 -2.84 13.28 -5.59
N GLY A 203 -2.80 13.50 -6.90
CA GLY A 203 -2.45 14.79 -7.49
C GLY A 203 -1.11 15.37 -7.00
N LEU A 204 -0.13 14.51 -6.68
CA LEU A 204 1.16 14.92 -6.11
C LEU A 204 1.94 15.81 -7.08
N ARG A 205 1.87 15.49 -8.37
CA ARG A 205 2.55 16.24 -9.43
C ARG A 205 2.05 17.68 -9.56
N LYS A 206 0.74 17.90 -9.36
CA LYS A 206 0.08 19.22 -9.44
C LYS A 206 0.63 20.22 -8.43
N VAL A 207 1.14 19.72 -7.30
CA VAL A 207 1.78 20.55 -6.27
C VAL A 207 3.07 21.20 -6.79
N LEU A 208 3.72 20.58 -7.79
CA LEU A 208 4.99 20.99 -8.39
C LEU A 208 4.81 21.61 -9.79
N GLU A 209 3.59 22.03 -10.14
CA GLU A 209 3.28 22.71 -11.42
C GLU A 209 3.16 24.24 -11.26
N GLY A 210 3.11 24.73 -10.01
CA GLY A 210 2.92 26.13 -9.64
C GLY A 210 4.17 27.00 -9.73
#